data_AF-A0A9X1PZ31-F1
#
_entry.id   AF-A0A9X1PZ31-F1
#
_cell.length_a   1.000
_cell.length_b   1.000
_cell.length_c   1.000
_cell.angle_alpha   90.00
_cell.angle_beta   90.00
_cell.angle_gamma   90.00
#
_symmetry.space_group_name_H-M   'P 1'
#
loop_
_entity.id
_entity.type
_entity.pdbx_description
1 polymer ?
#
loop_
_entity_poly.entity_id
_entity_poly.type
_entity_poly.pdbx_seq_one_letter_code
_entity_poly.pdbx_strand_id
1 'polypeptide(L)'
;MTTATDPTTLADAVERHLGDPYDDTNPFGFRAILTASETGQPVGADGALPFPVPPAAAQSGPEPWLHALRALYRRSPRLARTVPTPSFGAGLPTAALHIGAGVGALDSALRITVRHLRTRWLYGAAAGEIPRLREVLCGALADLLLCDALTTLAVRGTDALPTRQGAHQRAVCHLVPRALQGALDRLSVVMGSRFYIRVGEHAAFQLLLGETQRELFAPGRQPHPDPAPVPLADLITAPAVSALLDPAIAQAAPGHARASGRRRAPEPSGPVQERLYAELTRRYDTARSFDLAERPLPDRP
;
A
#
# COMPACT_ATOMS: atom_id res chain seq x y z
N MET A 1 0.84 33.88 10.51
CA MET A 1 0.90 33.42 9.10
C MET A 1 1.66 32.10 9.05
N THR A 2 1.03 31.03 9.54
CA THR A 2 1.60 29.69 9.56
C THR A 2 1.31 29.07 8.20
N THR A 3 2.30 29.03 7.31
CA THR A 3 2.19 28.31 6.04
C THR A 3 2.04 26.83 6.38
N ALA A 4 0.79 26.33 6.34
CA ALA A 4 0.52 24.91 6.39
C ALA A 4 1.27 24.27 5.22
N THR A 5 2.31 23.51 5.53
CA THR A 5 3.01 22.66 4.56
C THR A 5 1.95 21.74 3.95
N ASP A 6 1.60 21.99 2.69
CA ASP A 6 0.61 21.21 1.95
C ASP A 6 1.00 19.72 2.05
N PRO A 7 0.11 18.81 2.50
CA PRO A 7 0.43 17.39 2.72
C PRO A 7 1.03 16.69 1.48
N THR A 8 0.87 17.28 0.31
CA THR A 8 1.47 16.85 -0.97
C THR A 8 2.99 17.03 -1.02
N THR A 9 3.53 18.09 -0.41
CA THR A 9 4.94 18.49 -0.59
C THR A 9 5.97 17.51 -0.04
N LEU A 10 5.69 16.87 1.11
CA LEU A 10 6.66 15.95 1.73
C LEU A 10 6.78 14.65 0.93
N ALA A 11 5.66 14.04 0.57
CA ALA A 11 5.66 12.82 -0.23
C ALA A 11 6.29 13.07 -1.61
N ASP A 12 5.98 14.19 -2.25
CA ASP A 12 6.57 14.55 -3.55
C ASP A 12 8.07 14.80 -3.46
N ALA A 13 8.56 15.37 -2.34
CA ALA A 13 9.98 15.51 -2.07
C ALA A 13 10.66 14.15 -1.91
N VAL A 14 10.03 13.21 -1.20
CA VAL A 14 10.52 11.83 -1.05
C VAL A 14 10.55 11.12 -2.40
N GLU A 15 9.47 11.13 -3.18
CA GLU A 15 9.44 10.47 -4.50
C GLU A 15 10.49 11.04 -5.46
N ARG A 16 10.65 12.37 -5.48
CA ARG A 16 11.69 13.02 -6.30
C ARG A 16 13.10 12.61 -5.88
N HIS A 17 13.34 12.46 -4.58
CA HIS A 17 14.63 12.02 -4.07
C HIS A 17 14.90 10.54 -4.37
N LEU A 18 13.87 9.69 -4.26
CA LEU A 18 13.97 8.26 -4.53
C LEU A 18 14.12 7.95 -6.02
N GLY A 19 13.62 8.80 -6.92
CA GLY A 19 13.77 8.65 -8.37
C GLY A 19 13.09 7.41 -8.95
N ASP A 20 13.35 7.11 -10.23
CA ASP A 20 12.76 5.98 -10.94
C ASP A 20 13.23 4.64 -10.32
N PRO A 21 12.32 3.80 -9.80
CA PRO A 21 12.71 2.52 -9.18
C PRO A 21 13.31 1.50 -10.17
N TYR A 22 13.08 1.66 -11.47
CA TYR A 22 13.53 0.74 -12.52
C TYR A 22 14.85 1.18 -13.18
N ASP A 23 15.36 2.36 -12.87
CA ASP A 23 16.68 2.79 -13.33
C ASP A 23 17.77 1.99 -12.59
N ASP A 24 18.50 1.17 -13.33
CA ASP A 24 19.57 0.35 -12.77
C ASP A 24 20.71 1.20 -12.17
N THR A 25 20.87 2.46 -12.54
CA THR A 25 21.88 3.36 -11.98
C THR A 25 21.43 4.06 -10.69
N ASN A 26 20.14 3.97 -10.35
CA ASN A 26 19.58 4.61 -9.18
C ASN A 26 20.02 3.90 -7.88
N PRO A 27 20.68 4.60 -6.92
CA PRO A 27 21.09 4.01 -5.65
C PRO A 27 19.92 3.59 -4.75
N PHE A 28 18.72 4.09 -5.01
CA PHE A 28 17.47 3.73 -4.34
C PHE A 28 16.51 2.93 -5.24
N GLY A 29 16.99 2.50 -6.41
CA GLY A 29 16.25 1.64 -7.33
C GLY A 29 16.15 0.20 -6.84
N PHE A 30 15.28 -0.60 -7.47
CA PHE A 30 15.06 -1.98 -7.07
C PHE A 30 16.33 -2.82 -7.13
N ARG A 31 17.19 -2.62 -8.14
CA ARG A 31 18.47 -3.33 -8.27
C ARG A 31 19.36 -3.09 -7.06
N ALA A 32 19.57 -1.83 -6.67
CA ALA A 32 20.41 -1.46 -5.54
C ALA A 32 19.85 -2.00 -4.21
N ILE A 33 18.54 -1.89 -4.00
CA ILE A 33 17.87 -2.41 -2.81
C ILE A 33 17.99 -3.93 -2.69
N LEU A 34 17.82 -4.65 -3.80
CA LEU A 34 17.98 -6.11 -3.84
C LEU A 34 19.42 -6.51 -3.51
N THR A 35 20.41 -5.87 -4.13
CA THR A 35 21.83 -6.13 -3.83
C THR A 35 22.17 -5.85 -2.36
N ALA A 36 21.68 -4.75 -1.79
CA ALA A 36 21.86 -4.44 -0.37
C ALA A 36 21.16 -5.46 0.55
N SER A 37 20.00 -5.97 0.14
CA SER A 37 19.30 -7.02 0.88
C SER A 37 20.07 -8.34 0.89
N GLU A 38 20.63 -8.76 -0.25
CA GLU A 38 21.39 -10.00 -0.39
C GLU A 38 22.75 -9.96 0.32
N THR A 39 23.42 -8.81 0.28
CA THR A 39 24.74 -8.61 0.90
C THR A 39 24.69 -8.22 2.37
N GLY A 40 23.50 -7.90 2.90
CA GLY A 40 23.32 -7.39 4.26
C GLY A 40 23.82 -5.95 4.48
N GLN A 41 24.17 -5.25 3.41
CA GLN A 41 24.65 -3.86 3.46
C GLN A 41 23.48 -2.86 3.55
N PRO A 42 23.72 -1.62 4.04
CA PRO A 42 22.76 -0.54 3.91
C PRO A 42 22.59 -0.12 2.44
N VAL A 43 21.42 0.44 2.11
CA VAL A 43 21.15 1.03 0.79
C VAL A 43 21.66 2.46 0.77
N GLY A 44 22.34 2.88 -0.29
CA GLY A 44 22.94 4.22 -0.43
C GLY A 44 24.43 4.26 -0.08
N ALA A 45 25.11 5.34 -0.48
CA ALA A 45 26.54 5.54 -0.18
C ALA A 45 26.74 5.93 1.30
N ASP A 46 27.74 5.34 1.95
CA ASP A 46 28.31 5.73 3.25
C ASP A 46 27.30 5.97 4.39
N GLY A 47 26.22 5.18 4.45
CA GLY A 47 25.24 5.25 5.55
C GLY A 47 24.37 6.51 5.55
N ALA A 48 24.33 7.27 4.44
CA ALA A 48 23.41 8.38 4.28
C ALA A 48 21.94 7.91 4.39
N LEU A 49 21.10 8.73 5.02
CA LEU A 49 19.67 8.44 5.11
C LEU A 49 19.06 8.34 3.71
N PRO A 50 18.11 7.41 3.47
CA PRO A 50 17.45 7.27 2.17
C PRO A 50 16.61 8.49 1.76
N PHE A 51 16.34 9.36 2.72
CA PHE A 51 15.74 10.66 2.52
C PHE A 51 16.19 11.58 3.67
N PRO A 52 16.87 12.71 3.38
CA PRO A 52 17.17 13.69 4.40
C PRO A 52 15.88 14.38 4.82
N VAL A 53 15.42 14.11 6.05
CA VAL A 53 14.19 14.70 6.59
C VAL A 53 14.40 16.21 6.76
N PRO A 54 13.73 17.09 5.99
CA PRO A 54 13.92 18.51 6.15
C PRO A 54 13.35 18.97 7.50
N PRO A 55 13.93 19.99 8.17
CA PRO A 55 13.42 20.46 9.48
C PRO A 55 11.94 20.85 9.48
N ALA A 56 11.42 21.32 8.34
CA ALA A 56 10.00 21.62 8.16
C ALA A 56 9.11 20.36 8.20
N ALA A 57 9.62 19.20 7.76
CA ALA A 57 8.88 17.94 7.83
C ALA A 57 8.69 17.47 9.27
N ALA A 58 9.61 17.79 10.19
CA ALA A 58 9.46 17.45 11.60
C ALA A 58 8.24 18.14 12.25
N GLN A 59 7.78 19.25 11.68
CA GLN A 59 6.62 20.01 12.15
C GLN A 59 5.32 19.61 11.43
N SER A 60 5.40 18.77 10.39
CA SER A 60 4.25 18.28 9.65
C SER A 60 3.41 17.32 10.49
N GLY A 61 2.09 17.35 10.29
CA GLY A 61 1.16 16.40 10.90
C GLY A 61 1.35 14.96 10.41
N PRO A 62 0.57 14.01 10.95
CA PRO A 62 0.72 12.59 10.67
C PRO A 62 0.35 12.19 9.24
N GLU A 63 -0.56 12.90 8.58
CA GLU A 63 -0.98 12.60 7.20
C GLU A 63 0.11 12.86 6.13
N PRO A 64 0.81 14.00 6.11
CA PRO A 64 1.99 14.18 5.27
C PRO A 64 3.03 13.05 5.43
N TRP A 65 3.25 12.60 6.66
CA TRP A 65 4.17 11.50 6.96
C TRP A 65 3.67 10.13 6.52
N LEU A 66 2.36 9.89 6.57
CA LEU A 66 1.76 8.67 6.02
C LEU A 66 2.08 8.54 4.53
N HIS A 67 1.92 9.63 3.79
CA HIS A 67 2.21 9.64 2.36
C HIS A 67 3.70 9.54 2.06
N ALA A 68 4.56 10.19 2.85
CA ALA A 68 6.01 10.04 2.77
C ALA A 68 6.46 8.60 3.01
N LEU A 69 5.88 7.92 4.00
CA LEU A 69 6.17 6.52 4.28
C LEU A 69 5.64 5.60 3.18
N ARG A 70 4.49 5.90 2.56
CA ARG A 70 4.02 5.15 1.37
C ARG A 70 5.03 5.24 0.22
N ALA A 71 5.63 6.40 -0.01
CA ALA A 71 6.70 6.56 -1.02
C ALA A 71 7.92 5.68 -0.71
N LEU A 72 8.34 5.63 0.56
CA LEU A 72 9.44 4.75 0.99
C LEU A 72 9.05 3.25 0.89
N TYR A 73 7.84 2.88 1.31
CA TYR A 73 7.34 1.50 1.26
C TYR A 73 7.11 1.01 -0.17
N ARG A 74 6.85 1.91 -1.13
CA ARG A 74 6.88 1.59 -2.57
C ARG A 74 8.24 1.07 -3.03
N ARG A 75 9.33 1.38 -2.30
CA ARG A 75 10.69 0.85 -2.55
C ARG A 75 10.99 -0.33 -1.66
N SER A 76 10.94 -0.13 -0.35
CA SER A 76 11.29 -1.13 0.65
C SER A 76 10.82 -0.68 2.05
N PRO A 77 9.94 -1.45 2.72
CA PRO A 77 9.63 -1.21 4.12
C PRO A 77 10.86 -1.25 5.05
N ARG A 78 11.88 -2.07 4.74
CA ARG A 78 13.15 -2.07 5.48
C ARG A 78 13.90 -0.75 5.33
N LEU A 79 13.94 -0.19 4.11
CA LEU A 79 14.55 1.12 3.86
C LEU A 79 13.86 2.21 4.68
N ALA A 80 12.53 2.19 4.73
CA ALA A 80 11.73 3.16 5.48
C ALA A 80 12.04 3.20 6.98
N ARG A 81 12.45 2.08 7.59
CA ARG A 81 12.82 2.02 9.03
C ARG A 81 14.05 2.87 9.38
N THR A 82 14.89 3.16 8.39
CA THR A 82 16.09 3.97 8.62
C THR A 82 15.76 5.47 8.69
N VAL A 83 14.57 5.88 8.23
CA VAL A 83 14.13 7.28 8.27
C VAL A 83 13.50 7.58 9.63
N PRO A 84 14.06 8.53 10.41
CA PRO A 84 13.47 8.94 11.69
C PRO A 84 12.06 9.50 11.46
N THR A 85 11.07 8.82 12.02
CA THR A 85 9.67 9.24 11.95
C THR A 85 9.28 9.94 13.25
N PRO A 86 8.66 11.13 13.19
CA PRO A 86 8.21 11.82 14.39
C PRO A 86 7.15 11.01 15.12
N SER A 87 7.16 11.09 16.44
CA SER A 87 6.15 10.47 17.29
C SER A 87 4.92 11.38 17.35
N PHE A 88 3.77 10.89 16.88
CA PHE A 88 2.49 11.62 16.93
C PHE A 88 1.67 11.29 18.18
N GLY A 89 2.36 11.02 19.28
CA GLY A 89 1.76 10.51 20.52
C GLY A 89 1.58 9.00 20.54
N ALA A 90 1.14 8.48 21.69
CA ALA A 90 0.77 7.08 21.86
C ALA A 90 -0.65 6.85 21.33
N GLY A 91 -0.87 5.75 20.60
CA GLY A 91 -2.21 5.30 20.22
C GLY A 91 -2.39 5.01 18.73
N LEU A 92 -3.66 5.02 18.30
CA LEU A 92 -4.11 4.61 16.98
C LEU A 92 -3.44 5.38 15.81
N PRO A 93 -3.24 6.71 15.85
CA PRO A 93 -2.63 7.44 14.71
C PRO A 93 -1.23 6.95 14.35
N THR A 94 -0.39 6.64 15.35
CA THR A 94 0.98 6.12 15.13
C THR A 94 0.95 4.69 14.58
N ALA A 95 0.04 3.84 15.04
CA ALA A 95 -0.14 2.50 14.47
C ALA A 95 -0.67 2.58 13.02
N ALA A 96 -1.67 3.44 12.78
CA ALA A 96 -2.27 3.69 11.48
C ALA A 96 -1.25 4.22 10.47
N LEU A 97 -0.31 5.06 10.92
CA LEU A 97 0.79 5.58 10.11
C LEU A 97 1.63 4.45 9.49
N HIS A 98 2.14 3.53 10.32
CA HIS A 98 3.00 2.45 9.84
C HIS A 98 2.22 1.34 9.11
N ILE A 99 1.00 1.02 9.56
CA ILE A 99 0.15 0.04 8.87
C ILE A 99 -0.28 0.60 7.49
N GLY A 100 -0.68 1.87 7.44
CA GLY A 100 -1.09 2.57 6.23
C GLY A 100 0.04 2.85 5.25
N ALA A 101 1.30 2.84 5.70
CA ALA A 101 2.46 2.84 4.81
C ALA A 101 2.50 1.59 3.92
N GLY A 102 1.98 0.46 4.39
CA GLY A 102 1.86 -0.80 3.63
C GLY A 102 1.05 -0.68 2.33
N VAL A 103 0.17 0.32 2.22
CA VAL A 103 -0.52 0.68 0.97
C VAL A 103 0.49 0.97 -0.14
N GLY A 104 1.62 1.63 0.16
CA GLY A 104 2.68 1.90 -0.81
C GLY A 104 3.36 0.63 -1.32
N ALA A 105 3.62 -0.35 -0.45
CA ALA A 105 4.19 -1.62 -0.90
C ALA A 105 3.24 -2.41 -1.81
N LEU A 106 1.94 -2.41 -1.49
CA LEU A 106 0.92 -3.02 -2.33
C LEU A 106 0.77 -2.30 -3.68
N ASP A 107 0.91 -0.97 -3.72
CA ASP A 107 0.92 -0.17 -4.95
C ASP A 107 2.01 -0.66 -5.92
N SER A 108 3.26 -0.72 -5.47
CA SER A 108 4.38 -1.22 -6.27
C SER A 108 4.20 -2.68 -6.68
N ALA A 109 3.72 -3.54 -5.78
CA ALA A 109 3.47 -4.95 -6.09
C ALA A 109 2.39 -5.13 -7.17
N LEU A 110 1.30 -4.35 -7.08
CA LEU A 110 0.24 -4.33 -8.07
C LEU A 110 0.77 -3.83 -9.42
N ARG A 111 1.58 -2.77 -9.41
CA ARG A 111 2.21 -2.22 -10.60
C ARG A 111 3.13 -3.21 -11.32
N ILE A 112 4.02 -3.87 -10.58
CA ILE A 112 4.89 -4.93 -11.12
C ILE A 112 4.04 -6.05 -11.73
N THR A 113 2.91 -6.38 -11.10
CA THR A 113 1.99 -7.40 -11.63
C THR A 113 1.31 -6.95 -12.92
N VAL A 114 0.85 -5.70 -13.01
CA VAL A 114 0.28 -5.14 -14.25
C VAL A 114 1.30 -5.16 -15.38
N ARG A 115 2.53 -4.70 -15.11
CA ARG A 115 3.64 -4.71 -16.07
C ARG A 115 3.95 -6.14 -16.55
N HIS A 116 4.00 -7.10 -15.63
CA HIS A 116 4.17 -8.51 -15.95
C HIS A 116 3.06 -9.05 -16.86
N LEU A 117 1.79 -8.73 -16.57
CA LEU A 117 0.66 -9.23 -17.33
C LEU A 117 0.50 -8.57 -18.70
N ARG A 118 0.98 -7.33 -18.87
CA ARG A 118 1.01 -6.62 -20.17
C ARG A 118 2.05 -7.17 -21.12
N THR A 119 3.19 -7.65 -20.60
CA THR A 119 4.27 -8.21 -21.42
C THR A 119 4.08 -9.70 -21.73
N ARG A 120 3.13 -10.37 -21.06
CA ARG A 120 2.90 -11.80 -21.16
C ARG A 120 1.72 -12.13 -22.06
N TRP A 121 1.95 -13.00 -23.04
CA TRP A 121 0.91 -13.55 -23.90
C TRP A 121 0.52 -14.96 -23.46
N LEU A 122 -0.79 -15.20 -23.31
CA LEU A 122 -1.36 -16.49 -22.91
C LEU A 122 -2.62 -16.74 -23.73
N TYR A 123 -2.75 -17.94 -24.28
CA TYR A 123 -3.97 -18.35 -25.01
C TYR A 123 -4.38 -17.40 -26.14
N GLY A 124 -3.41 -16.78 -26.82
CA GLY A 124 -3.66 -15.87 -27.94
C GLY A 124 -4.01 -14.43 -27.57
N ALA A 125 -4.05 -14.08 -26.29
CA ALA A 125 -4.31 -12.72 -25.80
C ALA A 125 -3.25 -12.26 -24.80
N ALA A 126 -3.23 -10.95 -24.50
CA ALA A 126 -2.45 -10.46 -23.37
C ALA A 126 -3.01 -11.04 -22.07
N ALA A 127 -2.14 -11.50 -21.17
CA ALA A 127 -2.57 -12.13 -19.92
C ALA A 127 -3.45 -11.20 -19.08
N GLY A 128 -3.22 -9.88 -19.16
CA GLY A 128 -4.04 -8.86 -18.51
C GLY A 128 -5.50 -8.79 -18.97
N GLU A 129 -5.86 -9.42 -20.09
CA GLU A 129 -7.25 -9.45 -20.60
C GLU A 129 -8.04 -10.66 -20.11
N ILE A 130 -7.36 -11.67 -19.55
CA ILE A 130 -8.01 -12.86 -19.01
C ILE A 130 -8.93 -12.46 -17.85
N PRO A 131 -10.25 -12.77 -17.90
CA PRO A 131 -11.23 -12.27 -16.93
C PRO A 131 -10.83 -12.53 -15.48
N ARG A 132 -10.35 -13.75 -15.18
CA ARG A 132 -9.93 -14.12 -13.83
C ARG A 132 -8.73 -13.32 -13.33
N LEU A 133 -7.81 -12.92 -14.20
CA LEU A 133 -6.66 -12.10 -13.80
C LEU A 133 -7.10 -10.65 -13.57
N ARG A 134 -8.02 -10.14 -14.40
CA ARG A 134 -8.64 -8.82 -14.20
C ARG A 134 -9.36 -8.72 -12.86
N GLU A 135 -10.14 -9.75 -12.50
CA GLU A 135 -10.80 -9.86 -11.20
C GLU A 135 -9.81 -9.69 -10.04
N VAL A 136 -8.69 -10.42 -10.05
CA VAL A 136 -7.68 -10.36 -8.99
C VAL A 136 -6.99 -8.98 -8.91
N LEU A 137 -6.68 -8.36 -10.05
CA LEU A 137 -6.13 -7.00 -10.10
C LEU A 137 -7.11 -5.98 -9.50
N CYS A 138 -8.39 -6.06 -9.87
CA CYS A 138 -9.43 -5.18 -9.34
C CYS A 138 -9.65 -5.41 -7.84
N GLY A 139 -9.61 -6.66 -7.38
CA GLY A 139 -9.73 -7.00 -5.97
C GLY A 139 -8.55 -6.47 -5.14
N ALA A 140 -7.32 -6.52 -5.68
CA ALA A 140 -6.16 -5.92 -5.04
C ALA A 140 -6.27 -4.39 -4.96
N LEU A 141 -6.75 -3.72 -6.02
CA LEU A 141 -6.99 -2.28 -5.99
C LEU A 141 -8.09 -1.90 -4.99
N ALA A 142 -9.20 -2.64 -4.94
CA ALA A 142 -10.28 -2.39 -3.99
C ALA A 142 -9.81 -2.54 -2.52
N ASP A 143 -9.01 -3.57 -2.23
CA ASP A 143 -8.39 -3.73 -0.91
C ASP A 143 -7.43 -2.57 -0.59
N LEU A 144 -6.62 -2.14 -1.55
CA LEU A 144 -5.70 -1.00 -1.40
C LEU A 144 -6.47 0.26 -1.02
N LEU A 145 -7.53 0.61 -1.76
CA LEU A 145 -8.34 1.80 -1.53
C LEU A 145 -9.09 1.75 -0.19
N LEU A 146 -9.62 0.58 0.21
CA LEU A 146 -10.26 0.40 1.51
C LEU A 146 -9.25 0.57 2.66
N CYS A 147 -8.07 -0.03 2.53
CA CYS A 147 -6.99 0.11 3.52
C CYS A 147 -6.53 1.56 3.64
N ASP A 148 -6.43 2.28 2.52
CA ASP A 148 -6.10 3.70 2.49
C ASP A 148 -7.16 4.53 3.22
N ALA A 149 -8.45 4.38 2.88
CA ALA A 149 -9.53 5.13 3.52
C ALA A 149 -9.52 4.95 5.05
N LEU A 150 -9.42 3.70 5.53
CA LEU A 150 -9.42 3.40 6.96
C LEU A 150 -8.20 3.97 7.69
N THR A 151 -7.01 3.87 7.10
CA THR A 151 -5.78 4.38 7.73
C THR A 151 -5.69 5.90 7.67
N THR A 152 -6.16 6.52 6.59
CA THR A 152 -6.26 7.98 6.44
C THR A 152 -7.20 8.58 7.48
N LEU A 153 -8.37 8.00 7.70
CA LEU A 153 -9.29 8.46 8.76
C LEU A 153 -8.64 8.38 10.15
N ALA A 154 -7.95 7.28 10.46
CA ALA A 154 -7.31 7.10 11.75
C ALA A 154 -6.14 8.06 11.97
N VAL A 155 -5.37 8.34 10.92
CA VAL A 155 -4.29 9.34 10.93
C VAL A 155 -4.84 10.77 11.10
N ARG A 156 -6.02 11.06 10.54
CA ARG A 156 -6.73 12.33 10.74
C ARG A 156 -7.42 12.45 12.12
N GLY A 157 -7.39 11.38 12.93
CA GLY A 157 -8.07 11.34 14.22
C GLY A 157 -9.59 11.19 14.12
N THR A 158 -10.10 10.84 12.93
CA THR A 158 -11.53 10.63 12.68
C THR A 158 -11.89 9.17 12.97
N ASP A 159 -12.65 8.91 14.03
CA ASP A 159 -13.26 7.59 14.24
C ASP A 159 -14.35 7.37 13.19
N ALA A 160 -14.16 6.37 12.33
CA ALA A 160 -15.11 6.02 11.28
C ALA A 160 -16.47 5.55 11.85
N LEU A 161 -16.49 5.03 13.07
CA LEU A 161 -17.69 4.43 13.66
C LEU A 161 -17.76 4.72 15.18
N PRO A 162 -17.97 5.98 15.57
CA PRO A 162 -17.88 6.42 16.97
C PRO A 162 -18.95 5.78 17.88
N THR A 163 -20.07 5.33 17.30
CA THR A 163 -21.13 4.61 18.03
C THR A 163 -20.72 3.20 18.43
N ARG A 164 -19.62 2.66 17.89
CA ARG A 164 -19.09 1.33 18.23
C ARG A 164 -17.65 1.43 18.69
N GLN A 165 -17.48 1.55 20.00
CA GLN A 165 -16.19 1.71 20.64
C GLN A 165 -15.13 0.72 20.12
N GLY A 166 -13.99 1.27 19.71
CA GLY A 166 -12.83 0.51 19.21
C GLY A 166 -13.00 -0.15 17.84
N ALA A 167 -14.15 -0.02 17.17
CA ALA A 167 -14.40 -0.68 15.89
C ALA A 167 -13.41 -0.22 14.80
N HIS A 168 -13.16 1.09 14.70
CA HIS A 168 -12.21 1.62 13.75
C HIS A 168 -10.76 1.24 14.09
N GLN A 169 -10.39 1.24 15.38
CA GLN A 169 -9.10 0.73 15.83
C GLN A 169 -8.90 -0.74 15.45
N ARG A 170 -9.90 -1.61 15.69
CA ARG A 170 -9.83 -3.03 15.27
C ARG A 170 -9.72 -3.16 13.74
N ALA A 171 -10.42 -2.31 12.99
CA ALA A 171 -10.30 -2.30 11.54
C ALA A 171 -8.87 -1.97 11.08
N VAL A 172 -8.28 -0.91 11.62
CA VAL A 172 -6.92 -0.49 11.28
C VAL A 172 -5.88 -1.51 11.76
N CYS A 173 -5.98 -2.00 12.98
CA CYS A 173 -4.92 -2.80 13.57
C CYS A 173 -5.02 -4.30 13.28
N HIS A 174 -6.19 -4.80 12.83
CA HIS A 174 -6.38 -6.23 12.54
C HIS A 174 -6.89 -6.52 11.13
N LEU A 175 -7.85 -5.77 10.60
CA LEU A 175 -8.37 -5.98 9.25
C LEU A 175 -7.35 -5.51 8.19
N VAL A 176 -6.85 -4.28 8.29
CA VAL A 176 -5.97 -3.69 7.26
C VAL A 176 -4.69 -4.53 7.03
N PRO A 177 -3.93 -4.97 8.05
CA PRO A 177 -2.76 -5.83 7.84
C PRO A 177 -3.09 -7.12 7.09
N ARG A 178 -4.23 -7.74 7.40
CA ARG A 178 -4.68 -8.99 6.77
C ARG A 178 -5.19 -8.76 5.35
N ALA A 179 -5.83 -7.63 5.08
CA ALA A 179 -6.27 -7.25 3.74
C ALA A 179 -5.07 -6.96 2.84
N LEU A 180 -4.09 -6.17 3.30
CA LEU A 180 -2.84 -5.89 2.56
C LEU A 180 -2.06 -7.17 2.26
N GLN A 181 -1.78 -7.99 3.28
CA GLN A 181 -1.11 -9.28 3.08
C GLN A 181 -1.90 -10.16 2.12
N GLY A 182 -3.22 -10.21 2.31
CA GLY A 182 -4.09 -11.00 1.49
C GLY A 182 -4.11 -10.60 0.01
N ALA A 183 -3.97 -9.31 -0.29
CA ALA A 183 -3.84 -8.81 -1.65
C ALA A 183 -2.47 -9.17 -2.25
N LEU A 184 -1.39 -8.97 -1.50
CA LEU A 184 -0.04 -9.38 -1.88
C LEU A 184 0.03 -10.89 -2.20
N ASP A 185 -0.58 -11.73 -1.36
CA ASP A 185 -0.65 -13.18 -1.59
C ASP A 185 -1.37 -13.52 -2.90
N ARG A 186 -2.51 -12.87 -3.19
CA ARG A 186 -3.23 -13.10 -4.45
C ARG A 186 -2.43 -12.66 -5.67
N LEU A 187 -1.72 -11.52 -5.59
CA LEU A 187 -0.83 -11.07 -6.65
C LEU A 187 0.34 -12.03 -6.85
N SER A 188 0.89 -12.63 -5.79
CA SER A 188 1.97 -13.63 -5.91
C SER A 188 1.55 -14.85 -6.74
N VAL A 189 0.28 -15.28 -6.61
CA VAL A 189 -0.29 -16.37 -7.41
C VAL A 189 -0.41 -15.95 -8.88
N VAL A 190 -0.79 -14.70 -9.16
CA VAL A 190 -0.88 -14.15 -10.52
C VAL A 190 0.50 -14.10 -11.19
N MET A 191 1.54 -13.75 -10.44
CA MET A 191 2.94 -13.78 -10.91
C MET A 191 3.39 -15.20 -11.28
N GLY A 192 2.75 -16.25 -10.76
CA GLY A 192 3.02 -17.64 -11.12
C GLY A 192 4.48 -18.05 -10.91
N SER A 193 5.09 -18.74 -11.88
CA SER A 193 6.50 -19.13 -11.79
C SER A 193 7.48 -17.95 -11.79
N ARG A 194 7.11 -16.79 -12.38
CA ARG A 194 7.93 -15.57 -12.34
C ARG A 194 8.09 -15.05 -10.92
N PHE A 195 7.16 -15.36 -10.03
CA PHE A 195 7.31 -15.06 -8.60
C PHE A 195 8.62 -15.62 -8.06
N TYR A 196 9.17 -16.75 -8.54
CA TYR A 196 10.38 -17.37 -7.97
C TYR A 196 11.70 -16.83 -8.53
N ILE A 197 11.66 -15.92 -9.50
CA ILE A 197 12.87 -15.35 -10.11
C ILE A 197 13.48 -14.31 -9.17
N ARG A 198 14.78 -14.46 -8.90
CA ARG A 198 15.56 -13.61 -7.97
C ARG A 198 16.32 -12.47 -8.65
N VAL A 199 15.97 -12.13 -9.88
CA VAL A 199 16.60 -11.04 -10.65
C VAL A 199 15.53 -10.07 -11.16
N GLY A 200 15.86 -8.78 -11.18
CA GLY A 200 15.03 -7.72 -11.77
C GLY A 200 13.73 -7.44 -11.00
N GLU A 201 12.73 -6.92 -11.70
CA GLU A 201 11.45 -6.48 -11.13
C GLU A 201 10.66 -7.57 -10.39
N HIS A 202 10.82 -8.84 -10.77
CA HIS A 202 10.16 -9.96 -10.09
C HIS A 202 10.74 -10.23 -8.69
N ALA A 203 12.04 -10.01 -8.52
CA ALA A 203 12.68 -10.10 -7.21
C ALA A 203 12.25 -8.96 -6.30
N ALA A 204 12.02 -7.77 -6.86
CA ALA A 204 11.47 -6.64 -6.12
C ALA A 204 10.08 -6.95 -5.54
N PHE A 205 9.22 -7.64 -6.30
CA PHE A 205 7.92 -8.10 -5.80
C PHE A 205 8.08 -8.99 -4.56
N GLN A 206 8.97 -9.98 -4.60
CA GLN A 206 9.20 -10.88 -3.46
C GLN A 206 9.76 -10.13 -2.24
N LEU A 207 10.66 -9.17 -2.47
CA LEU A 207 11.21 -8.32 -1.42
C LEU A 207 10.09 -7.51 -0.75
N LEU A 208 9.26 -6.82 -1.55
CA LEU A 208 8.12 -6.05 -1.04
C LEU A 208 7.16 -6.92 -0.25
N LEU A 209 6.80 -8.10 -0.76
CA LEU A 209 5.92 -9.04 -0.09
C LEU A 209 6.51 -9.49 1.27
N GLY A 210 7.76 -9.94 1.27
CA GLY A 210 8.40 -10.46 2.48
C GLY A 210 8.69 -9.37 3.53
N GLU A 211 9.06 -8.16 3.12
CA GLU A 211 9.27 -7.03 4.02
C GLU A 211 7.97 -6.51 4.60
N THR A 212 6.93 -6.36 3.77
CA THR A 212 5.62 -5.88 4.21
C THR A 212 5.00 -6.86 5.21
N GLN A 213 5.08 -8.17 4.95
CA GLN A 213 4.64 -9.18 5.91
C GLN A 213 5.36 -9.04 7.26
N ARG A 214 6.68 -8.89 7.24
CA ARG A 214 7.48 -8.69 8.47
C ARG A 214 7.12 -7.40 9.20
N GLU A 215 6.82 -6.31 8.48
CA GLU A 215 6.37 -5.06 9.10
C GLU A 215 5.00 -5.18 9.76
N LEU A 216 4.03 -5.72 9.03
CA LEU A 216 2.64 -5.75 9.43
C LEU A 216 2.40 -6.67 10.63
N PHE A 217 3.21 -7.73 10.75
CA PHE A 217 3.07 -8.76 11.80
C PHE A 217 4.25 -8.78 12.78
N ALA A 218 5.01 -7.69 12.88
CA ALA A 218 6.08 -7.56 13.87
C ALA A 218 5.54 -7.69 15.31
N PRO A 219 6.24 -8.41 16.21
CA PRO A 219 5.88 -8.46 17.63
C PRO A 219 5.76 -7.05 18.23
N GLY A 220 4.73 -6.79 19.03
CA GLY A 220 4.50 -5.48 19.67
C GLY A 220 3.75 -4.44 18.84
N ARG A 221 3.51 -4.66 17.54
CA ARG A 221 2.59 -3.82 16.73
C ARG A 221 1.13 -4.27 16.80
N GLN A 222 0.85 -5.42 17.41
CA GLN A 222 -0.51 -5.88 17.62
C GLN A 222 -1.06 -5.23 18.89
N PRO A 223 -2.01 -4.28 18.82
CA PRO A 223 -2.76 -3.91 20.02
C PRO A 223 -3.45 -5.16 20.56
N HIS A 224 -3.63 -5.20 21.88
CA HIS A 224 -4.31 -6.29 22.58
C HIS A 224 -5.61 -6.65 21.85
N PRO A 225 -5.84 -7.93 21.50
CA PRO A 225 -7.02 -8.30 20.74
C PRO A 225 -8.24 -8.04 21.60
N ASP A 226 -9.00 -7.01 21.27
CA ASP A 226 -10.42 -6.99 21.60
C ASP A 226 -11.08 -8.06 20.71
N PRO A 227 -11.65 -9.13 21.30
CA PRO A 227 -12.19 -10.26 20.55
C PRO A 227 -13.44 -9.89 19.74
N ALA A 228 -13.98 -8.68 19.89
CA ALA A 228 -15.15 -8.24 19.16
C ALA A 228 -14.89 -8.20 17.64
N PRO A 229 -15.75 -8.79 16.80
CA PRO A 229 -15.61 -8.75 15.35
C PRO A 229 -15.66 -7.30 14.86
N VAL A 230 -14.97 -7.02 13.75
CA VAL A 230 -15.08 -5.72 13.07
C VAL A 230 -16.47 -5.66 12.40
N PRO A 231 -17.32 -4.65 12.71
CA PRO A 231 -18.64 -4.49 12.11
C PRO A 231 -18.52 -3.96 10.67
N LEU A 232 -18.02 -4.79 9.76
CA LEU A 232 -17.64 -4.43 8.39
C LEU A 232 -18.74 -3.71 7.61
N ALA A 233 -19.96 -4.24 7.66
CA ALA A 233 -21.08 -3.69 6.89
C ALA A 233 -21.33 -2.22 7.27
N ASP A 234 -21.37 -1.93 8.57
CA ASP A 234 -21.60 -0.58 9.09
C ASP A 234 -20.37 0.32 8.94
N LEU A 235 -19.16 -0.26 9.00
CA LEU A 235 -17.92 0.48 8.78
C LEU A 235 -17.82 0.94 7.32
N ILE A 236 -18.17 0.08 6.36
CA ILE A 236 -18.11 0.40 4.92
C ILE A 236 -19.13 1.47 4.55
N THR A 237 -20.33 1.43 5.13
CA THR A 237 -21.39 2.42 4.88
C THR A 237 -21.29 3.65 5.78
N ALA A 238 -20.31 3.70 6.69
CA ALA A 238 -20.12 4.84 7.57
C ALA A 238 -19.87 6.11 6.73
N PRO A 239 -20.48 7.27 7.10
CA PRO A 239 -20.34 8.50 6.34
C PRO A 239 -18.88 8.94 6.14
N ALA A 240 -18.02 8.75 7.14
CA ALA A 240 -16.61 9.09 7.06
C ALA A 240 -15.84 8.25 6.02
N VAL A 241 -16.18 6.96 5.89
CA VAL A 241 -15.58 6.07 4.87
C VAL A 241 -16.16 6.38 3.49
N SER A 242 -17.48 6.56 3.41
CA SER A 242 -18.19 6.88 2.16
C SER A 242 -17.79 8.23 1.58
N ALA A 243 -17.32 9.17 2.41
CA ALA A 243 -16.77 10.45 1.97
C ALA A 243 -15.40 10.32 1.27
N LEU A 244 -14.67 9.23 1.51
CA LEU A 244 -13.36 8.97 0.90
C LEU A 244 -13.41 7.90 -0.20
N LEU A 245 -14.34 6.94 -0.10
CA LEU A 245 -14.40 5.78 -0.97
C LEU A 245 -15.85 5.42 -1.30
N ASP A 246 -16.13 5.22 -2.59
CA ASP A 246 -17.42 4.72 -3.06
C ASP A 246 -17.79 3.42 -2.32
N PRO A 247 -18.96 3.35 -1.65
CA PRO A 247 -19.39 2.16 -0.92
C PRO A 247 -19.40 0.88 -1.77
N ALA A 248 -19.68 0.98 -3.08
CA ALA A 248 -19.67 -0.17 -3.97
C ALA A 248 -18.25 -0.73 -4.16
N ILE A 249 -17.23 0.14 -4.21
CA ILE A 249 -15.82 -0.27 -4.26
C ILE A 249 -15.40 -0.87 -2.92
N ALA A 250 -15.77 -0.24 -1.81
CA ALA A 250 -15.47 -0.71 -0.46
C ALA A 250 -16.10 -2.10 -0.18
N GLN A 251 -17.31 -2.35 -0.67
CA GLN A 251 -17.97 -3.66 -0.60
C GLN A 251 -17.33 -4.71 -1.50
N ALA A 252 -16.71 -4.32 -2.61
CA ALA A 252 -16.05 -5.23 -3.53
C ALA A 252 -14.66 -5.69 -3.05
N ALA A 253 -14.10 -5.05 -2.01
CA ALA A 253 -12.77 -5.32 -1.46
C ALA A 253 -12.68 -6.73 -0.82
N PRO A 254 -11.97 -7.70 -1.44
CA PRO A 254 -11.94 -9.10 -1.00
C PRO A 254 -11.40 -9.32 0.44
N GLY A 255 -10.49 -8.46 0.89
CA GLY A 255 -9.80 -8.52 2.18
C GLY A 255 -10.77 -8.48 3.36
N HIS A 256 -11.95 -7.91 3.17
CA HIS A 256 -13.01 -7.85 4.15
C HIS A 256 -13.53 -9.27 4.56
N ALA A 257 -13.49 -10.25 3.66
CA ALA A 257 -13.96 -11.61 3.93
C ALA A 257 -12.95 -12.40 4.77
N ARG A 258 -11.67 -12.02 4.72
CA ARG A 258 -10.62 -12.59 5.57
C ARG A 258 -10.77 -12.15 7.03
N ALA A 259 -11.39 -11.01 7.30
CA ALA A 259 -11.73 -10.59 8.66
C ALA A 259 -12.97 -11.30 9.23
N SER A 260 -13.88 -11.78 8.37
CA SER A 260 -15.07 -12.56 8.78
C SER A 260 -14.83 -14.07 8.83
N GLY A 261 -13.57 -14.53 8.70
CA GLY A 261 -13.22 -15.95 8.78
C GLY A 261 -13.60 -16.77 7.55
N ARG A 262 -14.05 -16.14 6.45
CA ARG A 262 -14.37 -16.83 5.20
C ARG A 262 -13.07 -17.18 4.47
N ARG A 263 -12.93 -18.45 4.06
CA ARG A 263 -11.74 -18.95 3.33
C ARG A 263 -11.55 -18.31 1.95
N ARG A 264 -12.62 -17.83 1.31
CA ARG A 264 -12.57 -17.21 -0.02
C ARG A 264 -13.56 -16.04 -0.08
N ALA A 265 -13.05 -14.89 -0.48
CA ALA A 265 -13.86 -13.74 -0.84
C ALA A 265 -14.19 -13.81 -2.35
N PRO A 266 -15.38 -13.40 -2.78
CA PRO A 266 -15.60 -13.11 -4.18
C PRO A 266 -14.68 -11.94 -4.60
N GLU A 267 -14.12 -12.05 -5.80
CA GLU A 267 -13.45 -10.91 -6.44
C GLU A 267 -14.52 -9.95 -7.01
N PRO A 268 -14.19 -8.67 -7.26
CA PRO A 268 -15.11 -7.74 -7.91
C PRO A 268 -15.58 -8.28 -9.26
N SER A 269 -16.87 -8.11 -9.56
CA SER A 269 -17.47 -8.48 -10.84
C SER A 269 -18.42 -7.39 -11.36
N GLY A 270 -18.78 -7.48 -12.65
CA GLY A 270 -19.75 -6.58 -13.28
C GLY A 270 -19.28 -5.11 -13.32
N PRO A 271 -20.21 -4.13 -13.17
CA PRO A 271 -19.88 -2.72 -13.36
C PRO A 271 -18.79 -2.17 -12.42
N VAL A 272 -18.71 -2.69 -11.18
CA VAL A 272 -17.68 -2.25 -10.22
C VAL A 272 -16.29 -2.73 -10.66
N GLN A 273 -16.20 -3.96 -11.19
CA GLN A 273 -14.95 -4.49 -11.74
C GLN A 273 -14.51 -3.67 -12.96
N GLU A 274 -15.42 -3.33 -13.87
CA GLU A 274 -15.11 -2.53 -15.05
C GLU A 274 -14.56 -1.15 -14.68
N ARG A 275 -15.20 -0.47 -13.72
CA ARG A 275 -14.73 0.81 -13.16
C ARG A 275 -13.35 0.69 -12.53
N LEU A 276 -13.14 -0.33 -11.69
CA LEU A 276 -11.84 -0.57 -11.04
C LEU A 276 -10.74 -0.86 -12.06
N TYR A 277 -11.03 -1.64 -13.10
CA TYR A 277 -10.05 -1.97 -14.13
C TYR A 277 -9.70 -0.75 -14.99
N ALA A 278 -10.68 0.06 -15.36
CA ALA A 278 -10.47 1.31 -16.07
C ALA A 278 -9.59 2.27 -15.24
N GLU A 279 -9.86 2.37 -13.94
CA GLU A 279 -9.10 3.21 -13.02
C GLU A 279 -7.66 2.71 -12.82
N LEU A 280 -7.49 1.40 -12.63
CA LEU A 280 -6.18 0.76 -12.56
C LEU A 280 -5.35 1.04 -13.82
N THR A 281 -5.97 0.88 -14.98
CA THR A 281 -5.30 1.11 -16.27
C THR A 281 -4.91 2.58 -16.43
N ARG A 282 -5.84 3.51 -16.16
CA ARG A 282 -5.59 4.96 -16.21
C ARG A 282 -4.43 5.36 -15.31
N ARG A 283 -4.43 4.93 -14.04
CA ARG A 283 -3.38 5.28 -13.07
C ARG A 283 -2.04 4.66 -13.42
N TYR A 284 -2.03 3.43 -13.95
CA TYR A 284 -0.80 2.83 -14.46
C TYR A 284 -0.23 3.65 -15.63
N ASP A 285 -1.06 3.93 -16.65
CA ASP A 285 -0.63 4.62 -17.88
C ASP A 285 -0.22 6.08 -17.65
N THR A 286 -0.79 6.72 -16.64
CA THR A 286 -0.48 8.11 -16.26
C THR A 286 0.54 8.23 -15.13
N ALA A 287 1.21 7.12 -14.77
CA ALA A 287 2.21 7.07 -13.69
C ALA A 287 1.70 7.70 -12.38
N ARG A 288 0.48 7.33 -11.96
CA ARG A 288 -0.14 7.77 -10.70
C ARG A 288 -0.18 6.64 -9.67
N SER A 289 -0.07 6.98 -8.39
CA SER A 289 -0.30 6.04 -7.30
C SER A 289 -1.74 5.51 -7.32
N PHE A 290 -1.88 4.26 -6.92
CA PHE A 290 -3.16 3.57 -6.72
C PHE A 290 -3.84 3.95 -5.40
N ASP A 291 -3.14 4.63 -4.49
CA ASP A 291 -3.71 5.22 -3.28
C ASP A 291 -4.70 6.38 -3.59
N LEU A 292 -5.54 6.77 -2.63
CA LEU A 292 -6.60 7.79 -2.79
C LEU A 292 -6.07 9.16 -3.21
N ALA A 293 -4.77 9.42 -3.09
CA ALA A 293 -4.17 10.69 -3.40
C ALA A 293 -3.64 10.81 -4.84
N GLU A 294 -3.57 9.71 -5.60
CA GLU A 294 -3.21 9.71 -7.03
C GLU A 294 -1.96 10.54 -7.38
N ARG A 295 -0.92 10.38 -6.58
CA ARG A 295 0.31 11.16 -6.72
C ARG A 295 1.09 10.74 -7.95
N PRO A 296 1.75 11.68 -8.65
CA PRO A 296 2.65 11.32 -9.73
C PRO A 296 3.81 10.50 -9.18
N LEU A 297 4.16 9.44 -9.88
CA LEU A 297 5.26 8.56 -9.58
C LEU A 297 6.40 8.79 -10.58
N PRO A 298 7.66 8.57 -10.18
CA PRO A 298 8.83 8.77 -11.04
C PRO A 298 9.07 7.61 -12.02
N ASP A 299 8.24 6.56 -11.98
CA ASP A 299 8.36 5.37 -12.82
C ASP A 299 8.00 5.69 -14.28
N ARG A 300 8.79 5.15 -15.21
CA ARG A 300 8.42 5.12 -16.63
C ARG A 300 7.59 3.84 -16.90
N PRO A 301 6.37 3.96 -17.48
CA PRO A 301 5.45 2.82 -17.63
C PRO A 301 5.97 1.65 -18.47
#